data_AF-A0A1E3VRY9-F1
#
_entry.id   AF-A0A1E3VRY9-F1
#
_cell.length_a   1.000
_cell.length_b   1.000
_cell.length_c   1.000
_cell.angle_alpha   90.00
_cell.angle_beta   90.00
_cell.angle_gamma   90.00
#
_symmetry.space_group_name_H-M   'P 1'
#
loop_
_entity.id
_entity.type
_entity.pdbx_description
1 polymer ?
#
loop_
_entity_poly.entity_id
_entity_poly.type
_entity_poly.pdbx_seq_one_letter_code
_entity_poly.pdbx_strand_id
1 'polypeptide(L)'
;MAGPEDRRDRNDAMRLFVASALALVLLVGIGFAGLYYFTEMLGASDPFSAGLGLKNAALISFGVSFAAILVMTIASGGDAILGELPFTIAGFLIFFVIFWLMIAWIF
;
A
#
# COMPACT_ATOMS: atom_id res chain seq x y z
N MET A 1 -35.08 -11.79 18.19
CA MET A 1 -35.06 -10.33 18.00
C MET A 1 -33.64 -9.86 18.31
N ALA A 2 -32.90 -9.35 17.33
CA ALA A 2 -31.52 -8.87 17.54
C ALA A 2 -31.50 -7.77 18.60
N GLY A 3 -30.72 -7.96 19.66
CA GLY A 3 -30.59 -7.00 20.76
C GLY A 3 -29.91 -5.70 20.31
N PRO A 4 -30.04 -4.60 21.09
CA PRO A 4 -29.40 -3.32 20.78
C PRO A 4 -27.86 -3.38 20.73
N GLU A 5 -27.24 -4.45 21.22
CA GLU A 5 -25.80 -4.71 21.10
C GLU A 5 -25.43 -5.29 19.72
N ASP A 6 -26.22 -6.26 19.22
CA ASP A 6 -26.04 -6.90 17.90
C ASP A 6 -26.17 -5.89 16.74
N ARG A 7 -26.99 -4.85 16.91
CA ARG A 7 -27.11 -3.74 15.94
C ARG A 7 -25.91 -2.79 15.95
N ARG A 8 -25.26 -2.62 17.10
CA ARG A 8 -24.07 -1.76 17.24
C ARG A 8 -22.85 -2.45 16.64
N ASP A 9 -22.65 -3.72 16.99
CA ASP A 9 -21.55 -4.53 16.48
C ASP A 9 -21.58 -4.67 14.95
N ARG A 10 -22.77 -4.90 14.38
CA ARG A 10 -22.96 -4.89 12.91
C ARG A 10 -22.58 -3.54 12.27
N ASN A 11 -22.88 -2.42 12.93
CA ASN A 11 -22.56 -1.09 12.39
C ASN A 11 -21.06 -0.80 12.47
N ASP A 12 -20.39 -1.23 13.53
CA ASP A 12 -18.94 -1.06 13.67
C ASP A 12 -18.18 -1.97 12.71
N ALA A 13 -18.62 -3.22 12.54
CA ALA A 13 -18.10 -4.13 11.52
C ALA A 13 -18.32 -3.57 10.09
N MET A 14 -19.50 -3.00 9.80
CA MET A 14 -19.79 -2.38 8.52
C MET A 14 -18.90 -1.14 8.28
N ARG A 15 -18.66 -0.32 9.30
CA ARG A 15 -17.75 0.83 9.22
C ARG A 15 -16.31 0.39 8.94
N LEU A 16 -15.85 -0.66 9.62
CA LEU A 16 -14.51 -1.23 9.40
C LEU A 16 -14.37 -1.77 7.97
N PHE A 17 -15.38 -2.50 7.50
CA PHE A 17 -15.43 -3.03 6.14
C PHE A 17 -15.43 -1.92 5.07
N VAL A 18 -16.23 -0.88 5.28
CA VAL A 18 -16.29 0.27 4.36
C VAL A 18 -14.98 1.05 4.38
N ALA A 19 -14.39 1.29 5.55
CA ALA A 19 -13.12 2.00 5.67
C ALA A 19 -11.97 1.23 5.00
N SER A 20 -11.91 -0.09 5.19
CA SER A 20 -10.93 -0.96 4.54
C SER A 20 -11.12 -1.07 3.03
N ALA A 21 -12.37 -1.17 2.55
CA ALA A 21 -12.68 -1.12 1.13
C ALA A 21 -12.28 0.22 0.49
N LEU A 22 -12.56 1.35 1.17
CA LEU A 22 -12.14 2.68 0.73
C LEU A 22 -10.62 2.79 0.66
N ALA A 23 -9.91 2.33 1.69
CA ALA A 23 -8.46 2.32 1.71
C ALA A 23 -7.87 1.52 0.54
N LEU A 24 -8.47 0.36 0.24
CA LEU A 24 -8.04 -0.49 -0.86
C LEU A 24 -8.28 0.16 -2.21
N VAL A 25 -9.45 0.79 -2.42
CA VAL A 25 -9.74 1.56 -3.65
C VAL A 25 -8.78 2.73 -3.81
N LEU A 26 -8.46 3.43 -2.72
CA LEU A 26 -7.56 4.58 -2.74
C LEU A 26 -6.11 4.15 -3.03
N LEU A 27 -5.68 3.01 -2.49
CA LEU A 27 -4.39 2.38 -2.83
C LEU A 27 -4.32 2.04 -4.31
N VAL A 28 -5.34 1.36 -4.84
CA VAL A 28 -5.41 1.01 -6.26
C VAL A 28 -5.41 2.28 -7.11
N GLY A 29 -6.16 3.32 -6.72
CA GLY A 29 -6.20 4.61 -7.40
C GLY A 29 -4.85 5.32 -7.43
N ILE A 30 -4.13 5.37 -6.30
CA ILE A 30 -2.78 5.94 -6.22
C ILE A 30 -1.81 5.13 -7.07
N GLY A 31 -1.87 3.80 -7.01
CA GLY A 31 -1.05 2.92 -7.83
C GLY A 31 -1.29 3.11 -9.33
N PHE A 32 -2.56 3.24 -9.73
CA PHE A 32 -2.95 3.44 -11.13
C PHE A 32 -2.56 4.83 -11.65
N ALA A 33 -2.75 5.88 -10.83
CA ALA A 33 -2.32 7.23 -11.16
C ALA A 33 -0.78 7.31 -11.23
N GLY A 34 -0.08 6.66 -10.30
CA GLY A 34 1.37 6.53 -10.31
C GLY A 34 1.86 5.86 -11.59
N LEU A 35 1.22 4.76 -12.00
CA LEU A 35 1.53 4.06 -13.25
C LEU A 35 1.26 4.92 -14.48
N TYR A 36 0.14 5.65 -14.53
CA TYR A 36 -0.21 6.55 -15.63
C TYR A 36 0.81 7.68 -15.81
N TYR A 37 1.16 8.37 -14.73
CA TYR A 37 2.18 9.41 -14.78
C TYR A 37 3.56 8.85 -15.09
N PHE A 38 3.83 7.64 -14.61
CA PHE A 38 5.07 6.93 -14.90
C PHE A 38 5.20 6.60 -16.40
N THR A 39 4.14 6.12 -17.04
CA THR A 39 4.14 5.81 -18.47
C THR A 39 4.14 7.04 -19.36
N GLU A 40 3.47 8.14 -18.97
CA GLU A 40 3.57 9.42 -19.70
C GLU A 40 4.96 10.05 -19.59
N MET A 41 5.58 10.04 -18.39
CA MET A 41 6.88 10.68 -18.17
C MET A 41 8.04 9.93 -18.86
N LEU A 42 7.86 8.65 -19.14
CA LEU A 42 8.84 7.81 -19.84
C LEU A 42 8.67 7.73 -21.37
N GLY A 43 7.73 8.49 -21.95
CA GLY A 43 7.55 8.67 -23.40
C GLY A 43 8.28 7.65 -24.30
N ALA A 44 7.65 6.51 -24.57
CA ALA A 44 8.12 5.48 -25.50
C ALA A 44 9.60 5.04 -25.34
N SER A 45 10.19 5.14 -24.14
CA SER A 45 11.47 4.48 -23.88
C SER A 45 11.25 2.98 -23.71
N ASP A 46 12.00 2.19 -24.48
CA ASP A 46 12.04 0.74 -24.45
C ASP A 46 11.85 0.19 -23.02
N PRO A 47 10.76 -0.60 -22.77
CA PRO A 47 10.44 -1.14 -21.45
C PRO A 47 11.60 -1.89 -20.81
N PHE A 48 12.61 -2.30 -21.60
CA PHE A 48 13.77 -3.08 -21.20
C PHE A 48 15.09 -2.30 -21.09
N SER A 49 15.12 -0.99 -21.39
CA SER A 49 16.40 -0.30 -21.65
C SER A 49 17.13 0.30 -20.46
N ALA A 50 16.49 0.53 -19.31
CA ALA A 50 17.17 0.82 -18.05
C ALA A 50 16.17 0.70 -16.90
N GLY A 51 16.49 -0.11 -15.88
CA GLY A 51 15.78 -0.04 -14.60
C GLY A 51 15.75 1.40 -14.09
N LEU A 52 14.69 1.77 -13.37
CA LEU A 52 14.62 3.07 -12.71
C LEU A 52 15.82 3.16 -11.76
N GLY A 53 16.86 3.89 -12.12
CA GLY A 53 18.11 3.91 -11.34
C GLY A 53 17.86 4.03 -9.83
N LEU A 54 18.71 3.38 -9.02
CA LEU A 54 18.56 3.16 -7.56
C LEU A 54 17.84 4.26 -6.78
N LYS A 55 18.14 5.53 -7.06
CA LYS A 55 17.51 6.69 -6.42
C LYS A 55 16.00 6.81 -6.70
N ASN A 56 15.58 6.69 -7.96
CA ASN A 56 14.18 6.83 -8.34
C ASN A 56 13.38 5.60 -7.89
N ALA A 57 13.98 4.42 -8.00
CA ALA A 57 13.37 3.20 -7.47
C ALA A 57 13.13 3.27 -5.96
N ALA A 58 14.07 3.84 -5.18
CA ALA A 58 13.89 4.01 -3.74
C ALA A 58 12.70 4.93 -3.39
N LEU A 59 12.48 5.99 -4.17
CA LEU A 59 11.39 6.92 -3.93
C LEU A 59 10.02 6.25 -4.17
N ILE A 60 9.92 5.49 -5.26
CA ILE A 60 8.70 4.79 -5.65
C ILE A 60 8.43 3.63 -4.70
N SER A 61 9.45 2.82 -4.37
CA SER A 61 9.30 1.70 -3.44
C SER A 61 8.90 2.18 -2.05
N PHE A 62 9.46 3.29 -1.56
CA PHE A 62 9.04 3.90 -0.30
C PHE A 62 7.55 4.25 -0.32
N GLY A 63 7.08 4.92 -1.38
CA GLY A 63 5.69 5.30 -1.53
C GLY A 63 4.75 4.09 -1.55
N VAL A 64 5.07 3.07 -2.33
CA VAL A 64 4.25 1.85 -2.46
C VAL A 64 4.23 1.05 -1.15
N SER A 65 5.38 0.85 -0.51
CA SER A 65 5.45 0.16 0.78
C SER A 65 4.74 0.90 1.90
N PHE A 66 4.85 2.23 1.93
CA PHE A 66 4.13 3.04 2.91
C PHE A 66 2.61 2.93 2.71
N ALA A 67 2.15 2.99 1.45
CA ALA A 67 0.74 2.83 1.14
C ALA A 67 0.24 1.42 1.51
N ALA A 68 1.03 0.37 1.29
CA ALA A 68 0.70 -0.99 1.71
C ALA A 68 0.51 -1.11 3.24
N ILE A 69 1.39 -0.48 4.03
CA ILE A 69 1.26 -0.43 5.49
C ILE A 69 0.02 0.35 5.91
N LEU A 70 -0.28 1.49 5.29
CA LEU A 70 -1.50 2.25 5.57
C LEU A 70 -2.76 1.41 5.30
N VAL A 71 -2.79 0.64 4.21
CA VAL A 71 -3.92 -0.25 3.93
C VAL A 71 -4.05 -1.34 4.98
N MET A 72 -2.95 -2.01 5.35
CA MET A 72 -2.98 -3.02 6.43
C MET A 72 -3.41 -2.42 7.77
N THR A 73 -3.01 -1.19 8.05
CA THR A 73 -3.42 -0.46 9.25
C THR A 73 -4.92 -0.22 9.27
N ILE A 74 -5.48 0.24 8.16
CA ILE A 74 -6.92 0.49 8.08
C ILE A 74 -7.69 -0.84 8.10
N ALA A 75 -7.20 -1.87 7.40
CA ALA A 75 -7.80 -3.19 7.37
C ALA A 75 -7.81 -3.89 8.75
N SER A 76 -6.81 -3.63 9.58
CA SER A 76 -6.71 -4.16 10.94
C SER A 76 -7.43 -3.31 12.00
N GLY A 77 -8.09 -2.20 11.61
CA GLY A 77 -8.73 -1.29 12.57
C GLY A 77 -7.75 -0.43 13.38
N GLY A 78 -6.50 -0.29 12.91
CA GLY A 78 -5.46 0.52 13.54
C GLY A 78 -4.60 -0.21 14.57
N ASP A 79 -5.01 -1.42 15.00
CA ASP A 79 -4.33 -2.16 16.06
C ASP A 79 -2.97 -2.73 15.60
N ALA A 80 -2.84 -3.05 14.30
CA ALA A 80 -1.60 -3.63 13.75
C ALA A 80 -0.38 -2.70 13.86
N ILE A 81 -0.55 -1.36 13.83
CA ILE A 81 0.60 -0.46 13.95
C ILE A 81 1.13 -0.42 15.40
N LEU A 82 0.23 -0.23 16.37
CA LEU A 82 0.63 0.08 17.74
C LEU A 82 0.89 -1.17 18.58
N GLY A 83 0.12 -2.24 18.37
CA GLY A 83 0.33 -3.52 19.05
C GLY A 83 1.53 -4.30 18.50
N GLU A 84 1.83 -4.15 17.21
CA GLU A 84 2.84 -4.94 16.50
C GLU A 84 3.88 -4.06 15.79
N LEU A 85 4.29 -2.97 16.43
CA LEU A 85 5.22 -1.98 15.89
C LEU A 85 6.51 -2.60 15.29
N PRO A 86 7.17 -3.60 15.93
CA PRO A 86 8.32 -4.29 15.34
C PRO A 86 7.97 -5.05 14.04
N PHE A 87 6.81 -5.68 13.96
CA PHE A 87 6.35 -6.41 12.77
C PHE A 87 5.93 -5.46 11.66
N THR A 88 5.29 -4.34 12.00
CA THR A 88 4.92 -3.30 11.02
C THR A 88 6.16 -2.66 10.40
N ILE A 89 7.18 -2.33 11.21
CA ILE A 89 8.46 -1.80 10.71
C ILE A 89 9.18 -2.87 9.87
N ALA A 90 9.24 -4.11 10.34
CA ALA A 90 9.88 -5.20 9.59
C ALA A 90 9.18 -5.45 8.25
N GLY A 91 7.84 -5.50 8.23
CA GLY A 91 7.04 -5.66 7.01
C GLY A 91 7.25 -4.50 6.05
N PHE A 92 7.25 -3.25 6.54
CA PHE A 92 7.58 -2.08 5.73
C PHE A 92 8.96 -2.23 5.06
N LEU A 93 9.99 -2.55 5.83
CA LEU A 93 11.37 -2.69 5.34
C LEU A 93 11.50 -3.82 4.32
N ILE A 94 10.84 -4.96 4.57
CA ILE A 94 10.84 -6.10 3.64
C ILE A 94 10.18 -5.70 2.32
N PHE A 95 8.97 -5.13 2.35
CA PHE A 95 8.31 -4.67 1.14
C PHE A 95 9.12 -3.59 0.42
N PHE A 96 9.72 -2.66 1.18
CA PHE A 96 10.55 -1.60 0.63
C PHE A 96 11.73 -2.16 -0.14
N VAL A 97 12.51 -3.06 0.46
CA VAL A 97 13.67 -3.66 -0.19
C VAL A 97 13.26 -4.48 -1.42
N ILE A 98 12.21 -5.29 -1.32
CA ILE A 98 11.72 -6.10 -2.45
C ILE A 98 11.32 -5.19 -3.61
N PHE A 99 10.44 -4.21 -3.38
CA PHE A 99 10.03 -3.28 -4.43
C PHE A 99 11.19 -2.45 -4.95
N TRP A 100 12.10 -2.02 -4.09
CA TRP A 100 13.25 -1.22 -4.48
C TRP A 100 14.13 -1.97 -5.48
N LEU A 101 14.49 -3.21 -5.18
CA LEU A 101 15.33 -4.02 -6.07
C LEU A 101 14.58 -4.44 -7.35
N MET A 102 13.29 -4.77 -7.24
CA MET A 102 12.44 -5.11 -8.39
C MET A 102 12.20 -3.93 -9.34
N ILE A 103 12.15 -2.70 -8.84
CA ILE A 103 11.96 -1.49 -9.66
C ILE A 103 13.31 -1.00 -10.21
N ALA A 104 14.39 -1.16 -9.43
CA ALA A 104 15.73 -0.79 -9.84
C ALA A 104 16.34 -1.73 -10.90
N TRP A 105 15.76 -2.92 -11.10
CA TRP A 105 16.30 -3.99 -11.95
C TRP A 105 17.77 -4.28 -11.66
N ILE A 106 18.04 -4.64 -10.41
CA ILE A 106 19.35 -5.15 -10.00
C ILE A 106 19.53 -6.63 -10.40
N PHE A 107 18.57 -7.23 -11.13
CA PHE A 107 18.52 -8.64 -11.51
C PHE A 107 18.43 -8.81 -13.03
#